data_AF-A0A835NVJ8-F1
#
_entry.id   AF-A0A835NVJ8-F1
#
_cell.length_a   1.000
_cell.length_b   1.000
_cell.length_c   1.000
_cell.angle_alpha   90.00
_cell.angle_beta   90.00
_cell.angle_gamma   90.00
#
_symmetry.space_group_name_H-M   'P 1'
#
loop_
_entity.id
_entity.type
_entity.pdbx_description
1 polymer ?
#
loop_
_entity_poly.entity_id
_entity_poly.type
_entity_poly.pdbx_seq_one_letter_code
_entity_poly.pdbx_strand_id
1 'polypeptide(L)'
;MSIGVVLSTMAMITNWMSQTLPSLVGLNTTKLTAATGGTLDRSTGVLPTNPEESWQVYSSAQDSEGRCICTVVAPQQTMCSRDARTKQLRQLLEKVQNMSQSIEVLDRRTQRDLQYVEKMENQMRGLESKFKQVEESHKQHLARQFKAIKAKMEELRPLIPVLEEYKADAKLVLQFKEEVQNLTSVLNELQEEIGAYDYEELQNRVSNLEERLRACMQKLGRLRTTMVALALMPLATGHRAERWARRSGWDSRCSPAFPSFPACGKLTGISDPITIKTSGSRFGSWMTDPLAPEGENKVWYMDSYHNNRFVREYKSMADFMNTDNFTSHRLPHPWSGTGQVVYNGSIYFNKYQSHIIIRFDLKTETILKTRSLDYAGYNNMYHYAWGGHSDIDLMVDENGLWAVYATNQNAGNIVISKLDPNTLQSLQTWNTSYPKRSAGEAFIICGTLYVTNGYSGGTKVHYAYQTNASTYEYIDIPFQNKYSHISMLDYNPKDRALYAWNNGHQILYNVTLFHVIRSDEL
;
A
#
# COMPACT_ATOMS: atom_id res chain seq x y z
N MET A 1 -25.90 -20.44 -38.96
CA MET A 1 -24.79 -19.58 -39.45
C MET A 1 -23.99 -19.10 -38.23
N SER A 2 -22.68 -18.87 -38.36
CA SER A 2 -21.76 -18.36 -37.30
C SER A 2 -20.89 -19.38 -36.54
N ILE A 3 -20.56 -20.53 -37.15
CA ILE A 3 -19.39 -21.35 -36.75
C ILE A 3 -18.32 -21.42 -37.85
N GLY A 4 -18.70 -21.32 -39.13
CA GLY A 4 -17.76 -21.33 -40.27
C GLY A 4 -16.87 -20.09 -40.42
N VAL A 5 -17.28 -18.93 -39.87
CA VAL A 5 -16.51 -17.67 -39.99
C VAL A 5 -15.34 -17.61 -39.00
N VAL A 6 -15.42 -18.34 -37.88
CA VAL A 6 -14.40 -18.37 -36.84
C VAL A 6 -13.26 -19.35 -37.18
N LEU A 7 -13.57 -20.45 -37.88
CA LEU A 7 -12.54 -21.40 -38.34
C LEU A 7 -11.76 -20.89 -39.56
N SER A 8 -12.40 -20.10 -40.43
CA SER A 8 -11.73 -19.51 -41.61
C SER A 8 -10.73 -18.40 -41.22
N THR A 9 -11.02 -17.65 -40.15
CA THR A 9 -10.10 -16.61 -39.65
C THR A 9 -8.91 -17.18 -38.89
N MET A 10 -9.06 -18.31 -38.20
CA MET A 10 -7.93 -19.00 -37.56
C MET A 10 -7.00 -19.72 -38.56
N ALA A 11 -7.53 -20.25 -39.67
CA ALA A 11 -6.71 -20.84 -40.73
C ALA A 11 -5.90 -19.77 -41.50
N MET A 12 -6.46 -18.59 -41.75
CA MET A 12 -5.73 -17.48 -42.40
C MET A 12 -4.59 -16.94 -41.54
N ILE A 13 -4.79 -16.82 -40.22
CA ILE A 13 -3.75 -16.33 -39.30
C ILE A 13 -2.61 -17.36 -39.17
N THR A 14 -2.92 -18.66 -39.17
CA THR A 14 -1.89 -19.72 -39.11
C THR A 14 -1.09 -19.82 -40.41
N ASN A 15 -1.73 -19.59 -41.58
CA ASN A 15 -1.06 -19.57 -42.87
C ASN A 15 -0.19 -18.31 -43.08
N TRP A 16 -0.61 -17.17 -42.51
CA TRP A 16 0.18 -15.93 -42.53
C TRP A 16 1.44 -16.03 -41.65
N MET A 17 1.35 -16.67 -40.48
CA MET A 17 2.49 -16.88 -39.58
C MET A 17 3.53 -17.88 -40.14
N SER A 18 3.11 -18.85 -40.96
CA SER A 18 4.00 -19.87 -41.54
C SER A 18 4.74 -19.39 -42.79
N GLN A 19 4.10 -18.56 -43.63
CA GLN A 19 4.68 -18.14 -44.91
C GLN A 19 5.38 -16.77 -44.86
N THR A 20 5.06 -15.91 -43.89
CA THR A 20 5.52 -14.50 -43.90
C THR A 20 6.55 -14.17 -42.81
N LEU A 21 6.71 -15.00 -41.78
CA LEU A 21 7.78 -14.81 -40.79
C LEU A 21 9.19 -15.13 -41.34
N PRO A 22 9.41 -16.11 -42.25
CA PRO A 22 10.75 -16.37 -42.78
C PRO A 22 11.27 -15.30 -43.77
N SER A 23 10.39 -14.51 -44.39
CA SER A 23 10.79 -13.45 -45.34
C SER A 23 11.11 -12.11 -44.66
N LEU A 24 10.59 -11.87 -43.45
CA LEU A 24 10.88 -10.64 -42.70
C LEU A 24 12.16 -10.71 -41.86
N VAL A 25 12.73 -11.90 -41.61
CA VAL A 25 13.88 -12.12 -40.70
C VAL A 25 15.18 -12.41 -41.46
N GLY A 26 15.19 -12.37 -42.80
CA GLY A 26 16.42 -12.48 -43.59
C GLY A 26 17.16 -13.83 -43.51
N LEU A 27 16.55 -14.89 -42.97
CA LEU A 27 17.16 -16.23 -42.89
C LEU A 27 17.02 -17.05 -44.19
N ASN A 28 17.25 -16.42 -45.34
CA ASN A 28 17.38 -17.17 -46.58
C ASN A 28 18.52 -16.60 -47.43
N THR A 29 19.77 -16.84 -47.01
CA THR A 29 20.93 -16.96 -47.92
C THR A 29 22.18 -17.42 -47.16
N THR A 30 22.25 -18.70 -46.81
CA THR A 30 23.54 -19.40 -46.88
C THR A 30 23.61 -20.13 -48.21
N LYS A 31 24.26 -19.52 -49.20
CA LYS A 31 24.94 -20.25 -50.26
C LYS A 31 26.32 -19.64 -50.49
N LEU A 32 27.32 -20.46 -50.17
CA LEU A 32 28.70 -20.34 -50.59
C LEU A 32 28.82 -19.98 -52.08
N THR A 33 29.74 -19.07 -52.41
CA THR A 33 30.47 -19.15 -53.67
C THR A 33 31.93 -18.77 -53.47
N ALA A 34 32.78 -19.61 -54.05
CA ALA A 34 34.23 -19.59 -54.00
C ALA A 34 34.84 -18.43 -54.81
N ALA A 35 36.12 -18.15 -54.51
CA ALA A 35 37.00 -17.22 -55.21
C ALA A 35 37.20 -17.56 -56.70
N THR A 36 37.43 -16.53 -57.55
CA THR A 36 38.60 -16.38 -58.47
C THR A 36 38.51 -15.11 -59.36
N GLY A 37 39.58 -14.30 -59.40
CA GLY A 37 40.30 -13.89 -60.63
C GLY A 37 39.98 -12.57 -61.39
N GLY A 38 40.95 -11.61 -61.36
CA GLY A 38 41.44 -10.68 -62.44
C GLY A 38 40.46 -9.75 -63.20
N THR A 39 40.77 -8.53 -63.70
CA THR A 39 42.00 -7.82 -64.09
C THR A 39 41.70 -6.33 -64.45
N LEU A 40 42.76 -5.50 -64.50
CA LEU A 40 42.97 -4.06 -64.83
C LEU A 40 42.11 -3.30 -65.89
N ASP A 41 41.91 -1.98 -65.70
CA ASP A 41 42.56 -0.83 -66.41
C ASP A 41 41.88 0.53 -66.05
N ARG A 42 42.55 1.55 -65.48
CA ARG A 42 43.37 2.65 -66.05
C ARG A 42 42.59 3.72 -66.85
N SER A 43 42.33 4.90 -66.24
CA SER A 43 42.81 6.24 -66.69
C SER A 43 42.06 7.42 -66.03
N THR A 44 42.85 8.44 -65.76
CA THR A 44 42.64 9.70 -65.03
C THR A 44 41.78 10.76 -65.72
N GLY A 45 41.03 11.53 -64.90
CA GLY A 45 40.50 12.86 -65.24
C GLY A 45 39.95 13.56 -63.99
N VAL A 46 40.74 14.42 -63.35
CA VAL A 46 40.38 15.20 -62.16
C VAL A 46 40.09 16.65 -62.56
N LEU A 47 38.96 17.21 -62.10
CA LEU A 47 38.81 18.63 -61.77
C LEU A 47 37.85 18.78 -60.55
N PRO A 48 37.95 19.88 -59.77
CA PRO A 48 37.91 19.83 -58.30
C PRO A 48 36.67 20.48 -57.67
N THR A 49 36.16 19.93 -56.55
CA THR A 49 35.23 20.66 -55.66
C THR A 49 35.32 20.25 -54.17
N ASN A 50 35.50 21.30 -53.35
CA ASN A 50 35.34 21.52 -51.89
C ASN A 50 36.35 20.93 -50.85
N PRO A 51 37.02 21.74 -49.99
CA PRO A 51 38.07 21.27 -49.07
C PRO A 51 37.63 20.81 -47.67
N GLU A 52 36.34 20.88 -47.29
CA GLU A 52 35.94 20.67 -45.88
C GLU A 52 35.28 19.32 -45.54
N GLU A 53 35.02 18.43 -46.50
CA GLU A 53 34.31 17.16 -46.19
C GLU A 53 34.95 15.89 -46.75
N SER A 54 36.15 15.95 -47.34
CA SER A 54 36.78 14.75 -47.91
C SER A 54 38.29 14.67 -47.67
N TRP A 55 38.77 13.45 -47.43
CA TRP A 55 40.20 13.14 -47.28
C TRP A 55 40.92 13.38 -48.60
N GLN A 56 41.98 14.18 -48.59
CA GLN A 56 42.77 14.48 -49.79
C GLN A 56 44.16 13.85 -49.72
N VAL A 57 44.53 13.10 -50.77
CA VAL A 57 45.85 12.45 -50.94
C VAL A 57 46.70 13.33 -51.85
N TYR A 58 47.84 13.82 -51.35
CA TYR A 58 48.62 14.84 -52.08
C TYR A 58 49.80 14.28 -52.89
N SER A 59 50.37 13.12 -52.54
CA SER A 59 51.27 12.34 -53.40
C SER A 59 51.52 10.93 -52.85
N SER A 60 51.94 10.00 -53.71
CA SER A 60 52.59 8.75 -53.32
C SER A 60 54.03 8.73 -53.82
N ALA A 61 54.99 8.49 -52.92
CA ALA A 61 56.38 8.26 -53.28
C ALA A 61 56.85 6.95 -52.63
N GLN A 62 57.78 6.25 -53.29
CA GLN A 62 58.27 4.95 -52.83
C GLN A 62 59.60 5.12 -52.09
N ASP A 63 59.72 4.53 -50.91
CA ASP A 63 60.99 4.51 -50.18
C ASP A 63 61.99 3.54 -50.84
N SER A 64 63.27 3.63 -50.45
CA SER A 64 64.35 2.81 -51.02
C SER A 64 64.24 1.31 -50.70
N GLU A 65 63.25 0.89 -49.92
CA GLU A 65 62.92 -0.52 -49.65
C GLU A 65 61.66 -0.98 -50.40
N GLY A 66 61.13 -0.15 -51.31
CA GLY A 66 60.02 -0.50 -52.20
C GLY A 66 58.63 -0.30 -51.62
N ARG A 67 58.49 0.41 -50.48
CA ARG A 67 57.17 0.66 -49.87
C ARG A 67 56.62 2.02 -50.30
N CYS A 68 55.37 2.04 -50.75
CA CYS A 68 54.67 3.29 -51.10
C CYS A 68 54.24 4.04 -49.84
N ILE A 69 54.65 5.30 -49.74
CA ILE A 69 54.25 6.23 -48.68
C ILE A 69 53.26 7.23 -49.28
N CYS A 70 52.05 7.27 -48.73
CA CYS A 70 51.00 8.23 -49.10
C CYS A 70 50.81 9.24 -47.98
N THR A 71 50.78 10.53 -48.32
CA THR A 71 50.50 11.60 -47.36
C THR A 71 49.04 12.07 -47.50
N VAL A 72 48.29 11.99 -46.40
CA VAL A 72 46.89 12.43 -46.30
C VAL A 72 46.72 13.44 -45.18
N VAL A 73 45.86 14.44 -45.40
CA VAL A 73 45.49 15.44 -44.39
C VAL A 73 44.07 15.16 -43.89
N ALA A 74 43.90 15.01 -42.58
CA ALA A 74 42.60 14.80 -41.93
C ALA A 74 42.01 16.13 -41.43
N PRO A 75 40.70 16.39 -41.56
CA PRO A 75 40.06 17.59 -41.02
C PRO A 75 39.98 17.56 -39.48
N GLN A 76 40.13 18.73 -38.84
CA GLN A 76 40.22 18.85 -37.38
C GLN A 76 38.91 18.50 -36.66
N GLN A 77 38.99 17.62 -35.66
CA GLN A 77 37.87 17.30 -34.75
C GLN A 77 37.81 18.29 -33.59
N THR A 78 36.78 19.13 -33.54
CA THR A 78 36.42 19.89 -32.32
C THR A 78 35.61 19.00 -31.36
N MET A 79 36.18 18.77 -30.19
CA MET A 79 35.56 18.10 -29.03
C MET A 79 34.47 19.00 -28.39
N CYS A 80 33.27 18.44 -28.14
CA CYS A 80 32.39 18.59 -26.94
C CYS A 80 30.87 18.49 -27.25
N SER A 81 30.27 17.28 -27.12
CA SER A 81 28.79 17.11 -27.00
C SER A 81 28.35 15.78 -26.31
N ARG A 82 29.23 15.04 -25.62
CA ARG A 82 28.88 13.70 -25.07
C ARG A 82 28.28 13.67 -23.66
N ASP A 83 28.26 14.75 -22.88
CA ASP A 83 28.02 14.63 -21.42
C ASP A 83 26.54 14.73 -20.94
N ALA A 84 25.64 15.34 -21.72
CA ALA A 84 24.23 15.45 -21.34
C ALA A 84 23.42 14.16 -21.59
N ARG A 85 23.71 13.47 -22.70
CA ARG A 85 22.96 12.27 -23.13
C ARG A 85 23.29 11.02 -22.32
N THR A 86 24.53 10.90 -21.82
CA THR A 86 24.93 9.75 -20.99
C THR A 86 24.29 9.79 -19.60
N LYS A 87 24.01 10.98 -19.06
CA LYS A 87 23.24 11.14 -17.81
C LYS A 87 21.76 10.79 -17.99
N GLN A 88 21.15 11.18 -19.11
CA GLN A 88 19.77 10.79 -19.44
C GLN A 88 19.64 9.26 -19.60
N LEU A 89 20.59 8.60 -20.25
CA LEU A 89 20.55 7.14 -20.45
C LEU A 89 20.65 6.36 -19.12
N ARG A 90 21.43 6.83 -18.15
CA ARG A 90 21.49 6.22 -16.81
C ARG A 90 20.20 6.37 -16.02
N GLN A 91 19.56 7.54 -16.08
CA GLN A 91 18.25 7.75 -15.45
C GLN A 91 17.16 6.88 -16.07
N LEU A 92 17.20 6.66 -17.38
CA LEU A 92 16.29 5.76 -18.07
C LEU A 92 16.50 4.29 -17.65
N LEU A 93 17.75 3.85 -17.50
CA LEU A 93 18.07 2.50 -17.04
C LEU A 93 17.57 2.23 -15.60
N GLU A 94 17.76 3.18 -14.69
CA GLU A 94 17.24 3.08 -13.31
C GLU A 94 15.71 2.99 -13.29
N LYS A 95 15.04 3.78 -14.12
CA LYS A 95 13.58 3.80 -14.21
C LYS A 95 13.03 2.48 -14.74
N VAL A 96 13.68 1.91 -15.75
CA VAL A 96 13.34 0.60 -16.31
C VAL A 96 13.54 -0.53 -15.28
N GLN A 97 14.59 -0.46 -14.47
CA GLN A 97 14.85 -1.45 -13.43
C GLN A 97 13.80 -1.41 -12.31
N ASN A 98 13.38 -0.20 -11.90
CA ASN A 98 12.29 -0.01 -10.93
C ASN A 98 10.94 -0.49 -11.46
N MET A 99 10.67 -0.30 -12.75
CA MET A 99 9.48 -0.82 -13.41
C MET A 99 9.49 -2.35 -13.49
N SER A 100 10.64 -2.96 -13.78
CA SER A 100 10.78 -4.42 -13.83
C SER A 100 10.47 -5.08 -12.48
N GLN A 101 10.95 -4.50 -11.37
CA GLN A 101 10.64 -5.00 -10.03
C GLN A 101 9.16 -4.83 -9.68
N SER A 102 8.55 -3.72 -10.13
CA SER A 102 7.12 -3.47 -9.92
C SER A 102 6.25 -4.50 -10.66
N ILE A 103 6.66 -4.90 -11.87
CA ILE A 103 5.99 -5.94 -12.66
C ILE A 103 6.13 -7.32 -12.00
N GLU A 104 7.29 -7.64 -11.44
CA GLU A 104 7.51 -8.92 -10.72
C GLU A 104 6.63 -9.02 -9.46
N VAL A 105 6.46 -7.90 -8.75
CA VAL A 105 5.55 -7.81 -7.60
C VAL A 105 4.09 -7.94 -8.04
N LEU A 106 3.73 -7.32 -9.18
CA LEU A 106 2.39 -7.42 -9.74
C LEU A 106 2.08 -8.86 -10.16
N ASP A 107 3.01 -9.54 -10.82
CA ASP A 107 2.87 -10.94 -11.24
C ASP A 107 2.64 -11.87 -10.02
N ARG A 108 3.42 -11.70 -8.96
CA ARG A 108 3.23 -12.46 -7.69
C ARG A 108 1.90 -12.15 -7.03
N ARG A 109 1.37 -10.93 -7.17
CA ARG A 109 0.06 -10.55 -6.63
C ARG A 109 -1.07 -11.18 -7.44
N THR A 110 -1.00 -11.07 -8.76
CA THR A 110 -1.95 -11.70 -9.68
C THR A 110 -1.98 -13.22 -9.50
N GLN A 111 -0.84 -13.86 -9.26
CA GLN A 111 -0.76 -15.30 -9.01
C GLN A 111 -1.44 -15.69 -7.69
N ARG A 112 -1.37 -14.83 -6.67
CA ARG A 112 -2.03 -15.03 -5.38
C ARG A 112 -3.54 -14.81 -5.46
N ASP A 113 -3.94 -13.78 -6.20
CA ASP A 113 -5.36 -13.46 -6.42
C ASP A 113 -6.03 -14.55 -7.26
N LEU A 114 -5.31 -15.13 -8.22
CA LEU A 114 -5.77 -16.29 -8.99
C LEU A 114 -6.03 -17.51 -8.09
N GLN A 115 -5.12 -17.81 -7.14
CA GLN A 115 -5.34 -18.89 -6.15
C GLN A 115 -6.56 -18.62 -5.26
N TYR A 116 -6.83 -17.35 -4.93
CA TYR A 116 -8.03 -16.98 -4.16
C TYR A 116 -9.32 -17.18 -4.96
N VAL A 117 -9.31 -16.83 -6.24
CA VAL A 117 -10.44 -17.03 -7.15
C VAL A 117 -10.71 -18.52 -7.38
N GLU A 118 -9.67 -19.35 -7.57
CA GLU A 118 -9.80 -20.82 -7.66
C GLU A 118 -10.40 -21.42 -6.38
N LYS A 119 -10.02 -20.89 -5.21
CA LYS A 119 -10.60 -21.30 -3.93
C LYS A 119 -12.08 -20.93 -3.83
N MET A 120 -12.47 -19.77 -4.34
CA MET A 120 -13.85 -19.29 -4.33
C MET A 120 -14.73 -20.05 -5.34
N GLU A 121 -14.17 -20.45 -6.49
CA GLU A 121 -14.83 -21.33 -7.46
C GLU A 121 -15.17 -22.69 -6.84
N ASN A 122 -14.25 -23.26 -6.05
CA ASN A 122 -14.48 -24.51 -5.31
C ASN A 122 -15.62 -24.37 -4.29
N GLN A 123 -15.76 -23.20 -3.66
CA GLN A 123 -16.88 -22.93 -2.75
C GLN A 123 -18.22 -22.76 -3.49
N MET A 124 -18.22 -22.14 -4.67
CA MET A 124 -19.42 -22.02 -5.50
C MET A 124 -19.90 -23.37 -6.04
N ARG A 125 -18.99 -24.26 -6.47
CA ARG A 125 -19.35 -25.63 -6.88
C ARG A 125 -19.97 -26.45 -5.74
N GLY A 126 -19.49 -26.26 -4.51
CA GLY A 126 -20.10 -26.86 -3.31
C GLY A 126 -21.49 -26.29 -2.95
N LEU A 127 -21.79 -25.07 -3.40
CA LEU A 127 -23.12 -24.46 -3.29
C LEU A 127 -24.06 -25.01 -4.37
N GLU A 128 -23.55 -25.22 -5.57
CA GLU A 128 -24.25 -25.78 -6.72
C GLU A 128 -24.68 -27.24 -6.50
N SER A 129 -23.84 -28.04 -5.84
CA SER A 129 -24.20 -29.42 -5.44
C SER A 129 -25.33 -29.45 -4.40
N LYS A 130 -25.34 -28.49 -3.47
CA LYS A 130 -26.45 -28.32 -2.51
C LYS A 130 -27.72 -27.82 -3.19
N PHE A 131 -27.58 -27.06 -4.27
CA PHE A 131 -28.69 -26.58 -5.09
C PHE A 131 -29.40 -27.73 -5.82
N LYS A 132 -28.65 -28.68 -6.41
CA LYS A 132 -29.19 -29.90 -7.03
C LYS A 132 -29.89 -30.81 -6.02
N GLN A 133 -29.37 -30.92 -4.80
CA GLN A 133 -29.97 -31.72 -3.73
C GLN A 133 -31.32 -31.14 -3.23
N VAL A 134 -31.56 -29.85 -3.45
CA VAL A 134 -32.81 -29.16 -3.10
C VAL A 134 -33.83 -29.21 -4.25
N GLU A 135 -33.37 -29.38 -5.49
CA GLU A 135 -34.20 -29.47 -6.70
C GLU A 135 -35.15 -30.68 -6.70
N GLU A 136 -34.83 -31.74 -5.95
CA GLU A 136 -35.64 -32.97 -5.89
C GLU A 136 -36.79 -32.97 -4.86
N SER A 137 -37.05 -31.89 -4.11
CA SER A 137 -38.15 -31.88 -3.12
C SER A 137 -39.04 -30.63 -3.14
N HIS A 138 -40.35 -30.86 -3.31
CA HIS A 138 -41.29 -29.94 -3.94
C HIS A 138 -42.17 -29.12 -2.97
N LYS A 139 -42.57 -27.94 -3.47
CA LYS A 139 -43.83 -27.19 -3.28
C LYS A 139 -44.18 -26.38 -2.02
N GLN A 140 -43.36 -26.30 -0.97
CA GLN A 140 -43.57 -25.30 0.10
C GLN A 140 -42.61 -24.09 0.07
N HIS A 141 -41.62 -24.08 -0.83
CA HIS A 141 -40.55 -23.06 -0.80
C HIS A 141 -40.76 -21.82 -1.72
N LEU A 142 -41.77 -21.85 -2.60
CA LEU A 142 -41.89 -20.93 -3.73
C LEU A 142 -42.13 -19.44 -3.34
N ALA A 143 -42.88 -19.19 -2.27
CA ALA A 143 -43.18 -17.83 -1.82
C ALA A 143 -41.99 -17.14 -1.12
N ARG A 144 -41.13 -17.90 -0.44
CA ARG A 144 -39.90 -17.36 0.19
C ARG A 144 -38.80 -17.11 -0.84
N GLN A 145 -38.76 -17.90 -1.91
CA GLN A 145 -37.72 -17.78 -2.93
C GLN A 145 -37.95 -16.63 -3.92
N PHE A 146 -39.19 -16.30 -4.31
CA PHE A 146 -39.44 -15.11 -5.14
C PHE A 146 -39.04 -13.80 -4.45
N LYS A 147 -39.16 -13.74 -3.12
CA LYS A 147 -38.74 -12.58 -2.30
C LYS A 147 -37.21 -12.46 -2.21
N ALA A 148 -36.51 -13.60 -2.14
CA ALA A 148 -35.04 -13.65 -2.16
C ALA A 148 -34.47 -13.32 -3.55
N ILE A 149 -35.11 -13.78 -4.62
CA ILE A 149 -34.73 -13.48 -6.01
C ILE A 149 -34.91 -11.99 -6.31
N LYS A 150 -36.01 -11.36 -5.88
CA LYS A 150 -36.23 -9.91 -6.02
C LYS A 150 -35.19 -9.08 -5.26
N ALA A 151 -34.75 -9.53 -4.07
CA ALA A 151 -33.69 -8.87 -3.30
C ALA A 151 -32.30 -9.03 -3.95
N LYS A 152 -32.01 -10.22 -4.50
CA LYS A 152 -30.76 -10.50 -5.22
C LYS A 152 -30.66 -9.78 -6.57
N MET A 153 -31.79 -9.52 -7.22
CA MET A 153 -31.85 -8.77 -8.49
C MET A 153 -31.65 -7.25 -8.28
N GLU A 154 -31.97 -6.72 -7.09
CA GLU A 154 -31.60 -5.36 -6.65
C GLU A 154 -30.12 -5.25 -6.22
N GLU A 155 -29.54 -6.33 -5.67
CA GLU A 155 -28.08 -6.39 -5.39
C GLU A 155 -27.21 -6.42 -6.66
N LEU A 156 -27.77 -6.77 -7.83
CA LEU A 156 -27.07 -6.77 -9.13
C LEU A 156 -27.19 -5.43 -9.88
N ARG A 157 -28.00 -4.49 -9.38
CA ARG A 157 -28.17 -3.16 -9.96
C ARG A 157 -26.89 -2.30 -9.97
N PRO A 158 -25.98 -2.39 -8.98
CA PRO A 158 -24.67 -1.74 -9.01
C PRO A 158 -23.69 -2.36 -10.01
N LEU A 159 -23.98 -3.53 -10.59
CA LEU A 159 -23.14 -4.14 -11.62
C LEU A 159 -23.28 -3.44 -12.99
N ILE A 160 -24.36 -2.69 -13.21
CA ILE A 160 -24.61 -1.92 -14.44
C ILE A 160 -23.55 -0.82 -14.63
N PRO A 161 -23.26 0.05 -13.64
CA PRO A 161 -22.17 1.01 -13.78
C PRO A 161 -20.79 0.32 -13.89
N VAL A 162 -20.57 -0.82 -13.24
CA VAL A 162 -19.32 -1.60 -13.36
C VAL A 162 -19.14 -2.21 -14.75
N LEU A 163 -20.22 -2.68 -15.39
CA LEU A 163 -20.20 -3.15 -16.78
C LEU A 163 -20.06 -2.00 -17.79
N GLU A 164 -20.59 -0.81 -17.48
CA GLU A 164 -20.36 0.41 -18.26
C GLU A 164 -18.92 0.93 -18.09
N GLU A 165 -18.31 0.77 -16.92
CA GLU A 165 -16.88 1.02 -16.65
C GLU A 165 -16.00 0.03 -17.42
N TYR A 166 -16.33 -1.27 -17.40
CA TYR A 166 -15.67 -2.30 -18.21
C TYR A 166 -15.79 -2.05 -19.72
N LYS A 167 -16.89 -1.42 -20.16
CA LYS A 167 -17.12 -0.99 -21.54
C LYS A 167 -16.36 0.30 -21.90
N ALA A 168 -16.14 1.19 -20.92
CA ALA A 168 -15.24 2.33 -21.06
C ALA A 168 -13.78 1.88 -21.14
N ASP A 169 -13.38 0.91 -20.32
CA ASP A 169 -12.05 0.29 -20.34
C ASP A 169 -11.81 -0.49 -21.65
N ALA A 170 -12.81 -1.18 -22.17
CA ALA A 170 -12.72 -1.82 -23.48
C ALA A 170 -12.54 -0.81 -24.63
N LYS A 171 -13.14 0.39 -24.52
CA LYS A 171 -12.89 1.50 -25.46
C LYS A 171 -11.49 2.09 -25.29
N LEU A 172 -11.01 2.21 -24.06
CA LEU A 172 -9.66 2.66 -23.74
C LEU A 172 -8.61 1.69 -24.30
N VAL A 173 -8.87 0.38 -24.22
CA VAL A 173 -8.02 -0.67 -24.84
C VAL A 173 -8.04 -0.60 -26.37
N LEU A 174 -9.16 -0.21 -26.98
CA LEU A 174 -9.23 0.03 -28.44
C LEU A 174 -8.45 1.30 -28.84
N GLN A 175 -8.49 2.36 -28.02
CA GLN A 175 -7.66 3.55 -28.21
C GLN A 175 -6.18 3.23 -28.05
N PHE A 176 -5.80 2.45 -27.02
CA PHE A 176 -4.43 1.98 -26.87
C PHE A 176 -3.99 1.08 -28.03
N LYS A 177 -4.90 0.29 -28.62
CA LYS A 177 -4.58 -0.50 -29.81
C LYS A 177 -4.32 0.38 -31.04
N GLU A 178 -5.04 1.48 -31.20
CA GLU A 178 -4.86 2.44 -32.30
C GLU A 178 -3.58 3.28 -32.10
N GLU A 179 -3.27 3.68 -30.86
CA GLU A 179 -2.00 4.33 -30.51
C GLU A 179 -0.78 3.41 -30.72
N VAL A 180 -0.90 2.13 -30.40
CA VAL A 180 0.14 1.12 -30.66
C VAL A 180 0.33 0.89 -32.17
N GLN A 181 -0.74 0.93 -32.97
CA GLN A 181 -0.64 0.87 -34.43
C GLN A 181 0.03 2.12 -35.02
N ASN A 182 -0.26 3.31 -34.51
CA ASN A 182 0.45 4.55 -34.88
C ASN A 182 1.93 4.49 -34.51
N LEU A 183 2.26 3.99 -33.31
CA LEU A 183 3.65 3.78 -32.88
C LEU A 183 4.40 2.80 -33.78
N THR A 184 3.71 1.79 -34.31
CA THR A 184 4.30 0.80 -35.24
C THR A 184 4.58 1.43 -36.61
N SER A 185 3.72 2.35 -37.07
CA SER A 185 3.95 3.12 -38.30
C SER A 185 5.17 4.05 -38.19
N VAL A 186 5.31 4.74 -37.04
CA VAL A 186 6.46 5.62 -36.74
C VAL A 186 7.77 4.82 -36.62
N LEU A 187 7.71 3.59 -36.09
CA LEU A 187 8.85 2.68 -36.02
C LEU A 187 9.28 2.13 -37.39
N ASN A 188 8.31 1.89 -38.29
CA ASN A 188 8.60 1.47 -39.66
C ASN A 188 9.20 2.61 -40.51
N GLU A 189 8.84 3.88 -40.24
CA GLU A 189 9.48 5.04 -40.86
C GLU A 189 10.95 5.22 -40.40
N LEU A 190 11.27 4.78 -39.18
CA LEU A 190 12.63 4.77 -38.63
C LEU A 190 13.48 3.58 -39.12
N GLN A 191 12.92 2.68 -39.92
CA GLN A 191 13.57 1.43 -40.34
C GLN A 191 14.49 1.58 -41.57
N GLU A 192 14.55 2.73 -42.24
CA GLU A 192 15.45 2.90 -43.40
C GLU A 192 16.93 3.18 -43.06
N GLU A 193 17.32 3.40 -41.79
CA GLU A 193 18.64 4.00 -41.53
C GLU A 193 19.65 3.22 -40.67
N ILE A 194 19.37 2.01 -40.13
CA ILE A 194 20.39 1.31 -39.32
C ILE A 194 20.44 -0.22 -39.53
N GLY A 195 21.54 -0.63 -40.19
CA GLY A 195 22.33 -1.87 -40.12
C GLY A 195 21.79 -3.16 -39.47
N ALA A 196 21.88 -4.24 -40.25
CA ALA A 196 21.39 -5.61 -40.04
C ALA A 196 21.83 -6.37 -38.76
N TYR A 197 22.72 -5.83 -37.91
CA TYR A 197 23.26 -6.58 -36.76
C TYR A 197 22.45 -6.43 -35.46
N ASP A 198 21.63 -5.38 -35.33
CA ASP A 198 20.68 -5.23 -34.20
C ASP A 198 19.29 -5.83 -34.51
N TYR A 199 19.06 -6.22 -35.77
CA TYR A 199 17.76 -6.72 -36.21
C TYR A 199 17.52 -8.16 -35.72
N GLU A 200 18.52 -9.04 -35.73
CA GLU A 200 18.36 -10.46 -35.30
C GLU A 200 18.06 -10.63 -33.79
N GLU A 201 18.67 -9.83 -32.91
CA GLU A 201 18.38 -9.91 -31.47
C GLU A 201 16.98 -9.34 -31.15
N LEU A 202 16.61 -8.25 -31.83
CA LEU A 202 15.29 -7.66 -31.68
C LEU A 202 14.20 -8.58 -32.24
N GLN A 203 14.44 -9.26 -33.36
CA GLN A 203 13.50 -10.19 -33.98
C GLN A 203 13.35 -11.47 -33.17
N ASN A 204 14.41 -11.95 -32.51
CA ASN A 204 14.31 -13.05 -31.54
C ASN A 204 13.48 -12.67 -30.31
N ARG A 205 13.61 -11.43 -29.82
CA ARG A 205 12.79 -10.94 -28.70
C ARG A 205 11.32 -10.74 -29.10
N VAL A 206 11.06 -10.24 -30.31
CA VAL A 206 9.71 -10.09 -30.87
C VAL A 206 9.08 -11.46 -31.13
N SER A 207 9.83 -12.43 -31.67
CA SER A 207 9.34 -13.80 -31.91
C SER A 207 9.00 -14.53 -30.60
N ASN A 208 9.80 -14.32 -29.54
CA ASN A 208 9.52 -14.82 -28.18
C ASN A 208 8.28 -14.14 -27.56
N LEU A 209 8.14 -12.82 -27.72
CA LEU A 209 6.95 -12.08 -27.29
C LEU A 209 5.69 -12.52 -28.03
N GLU A 210 5.79 -12.74 -29.33
CA GLU A 210 4.72 -13.26 -30.17
C GLU A 210 4.30 -14.69 -29.77
N GLU A 211 5.26 -15.55 -29.41
CA GLU A 211 5.01 -16.91 -28.95
C GLU A 211 4.35 -16.92 -27.56
N ARG A 212 4.78 -16.03 -26.67
CA ARG A 212 4.16 -15.78 -25.35
C ARG A 212 2.75 -15.20 -25.47
N LEU A 213 2.52 -14.33 -26.45
CA LEU A 213 1.21 -13.77 -26.77
C LEU A 213 0.29 -14.83 -27.41
N ARG A 214 0.82 -15.69 -28.30
CA ARG A 214 0.11 -16.85 -28.86
C ARG A 214 -0.26 -17.87 -27.78
N ALA A 215 0.61 -18.08 -26.78
CA ALA A 215 0.34 -18.90 -25.60
C ALA A 215 -0.72 -18.28 -24.66
N CYS A 216 -0.74 -16.96 -24.53
CA CYS A 216 -1.79 -16.22 -23.81
C CYS A 216 -3.15 -16.34 -24.52
N MET A 217 -3.16 -16.17 -25.85
CA MET A 217 -4.34 -16.32 -26.71
C MET A 217 -4.84 -17.77 -26.77
N GLN A 218 -3.96 -18.79 -26.76
CA GLN A 218 -4.34 -20.20 -26.63
C GLN A 218 -4.89 -20.55 -25.24
N LYS A 219 -4.40 -19.92 -24.16
CA LYS A 219 -4.96 -20.05 -22.81
C LYS A 219 -6.36 -19.43 -22.70
N LEU A 220 -6.59 -18.30 -23.39
CA LEU A 220 -7.94 -17.72 -23.57
C LEU A 220 -8.85 -18.61 -24.43
N GLY A 221 -8.29 -19.35 -25.40
CA GLY A 221 -9.02 -20.35 -26.20
C GLY A 221 -9.39 -21.64 -25.43
N ARG A 222 -8.61 -22.06 -24.43
CA ARG A 222 -8.90 -23.25 -23.60
C ARG A 222 -10.03 -23.06 -22.58
N LEU A 223 -10.42 -21.82 -22.30
CA LEU A 223 -11.64 -21.48 -21.53
C LEU A 223 -12.95 -21.82 -22.28
N ARG A 224 -12.89 -22.24 -23.55
CA ARG A 224 -14.06 -22.73 -24.30
C ARG A 224 -14.20 -24.27 -24.31
N THR A 225 -13.20 -25.06 -23.90
CA THR A 225 -13.22 -26.52 -24.13
C THR A 225 -13.25 -27.40 -22.87
N THR A 226 -13.02 -26.86 -21.66
CA THR A 226 -13.09 -27.64 -20.40
C THR A 226 -14.41 -27.43 -19.63
N MET A 227 -15.53 -27.48 -20.35
CA MET A 227 -16.87 -27.56 -19.77
C MET A 227 -17.49 -28.97 -19.88
N VAL A 228 -16.68 -30.03 -20.09
CA VAL A 228 -17.21 -31.41 -20.28
C VAL A 228 -16.57 -32.47 -19.37
N ALA A 229 -15.42 -32.25 -18.71
CA ALA A 229 -14.75 -33.35 -17.99
C ALA A 229 -14.82 -33.21 -16.45
N LEU A 230 -16.04 -33.23 -15.92
CA LEU A 230 -16.32 -33.66 -14.55
C LEU A 230 -16.45 -35.18 -14.57
N ALA A 231 -15.39 -35.92 -14.26
CA ALA A 231 -15.48 -37.32 -13.85
C ALA A 231 -14.20 -37.74 -13.13
N LEU A 232 -14.37 -38.30 -11.93
CA LEU A 232 -13.42 -39.11 -11.13
C LEU A 232 -12.63 -38.39 -10.00
N MET A 233 -13.23 -38.45 -8.81
CA MET A 233 -12.64 -38.38 -7.44
C MET A 233 -11.65 -39.55 -7.14
N PRO A 234 -11.09 -39.78 -5.90
CA PRO A 234 -10.60 -38.94 -4.76
C PRO A 234 -9.27 -39.44 -4.07
N LEU A 235 -8.91 -38.82 -2.91
CA LEU A 235 -8.17 -39.33 -1.69
C LEU A 235 -6.68 -38.96 -1.46
N ALA A 236 -6.38 -38.33 -0.31
CA ALA A 236 -5.74 -38.97 0.86
C ALA A 236 -5.17 -37.96 1.89
N THR A 237 -5.15 -38.41 3.15
CA THR A 237 -4.83 -37.79 4.46
C THR A 237 -3.33 -37.69 4.80
N GLY A 238 -2.96 -36.90 5.83
CA GLY A 238 -1.82 -37.26 6.70
C GLY A 238 -1.10 -36.17 7.50
N HIS A 239 -1.04 -36.36 8.83
CA HIS A 239 -0.31 -35.57 9.84
C HIS A 239 1.23 -35.64 9.79
N ARG A 240 1.91 -34.53 10.13
CA ARG A 240 3.09 -34.38 11.06
C ARG A 240 3.95 -33.17 10.69
N ALA A 241 4.30 -32.31 11.65
CA ALA A 241 5.66 -31.79 11.85
C ALA A 241 5.78 -30.77 13.01
N GLU A 242 5.48 -31.20 14.25
CA GLU A 242 6.18 -30.67 15.43
C GLU A 242 7.52 -31.40 15.53
N ARG A 243 8.57 -30.91 14.84
CA ARG A 243 9.97 -31.36 15.08
C ARG A 243 11.07 -30.51 14.43
N TRP A 244 10.95 -29.18 14.43
CA TRP A 244 12.01 -28.31 13.87
C TRP A 244 12.34 -27.07 14.71
N ALA A 245 12.23 -27.16 16.05
CA ALA A 245 12.52 -26.05 16.98
C ALA A 245 13.59 -26.37 18.04
N ARG A 246 14.58 -27.21 17.73
CA ARG A 246 15.79 -27.38 18.55
C ARG A 246 17.00 -27.68 17.68
N ARG A 247 17.60 -26.65 17.07
CA ARG A 247 19.01 -26.64 16.62
C ARG A 247 19.39 -25.30 15.98
N SER A 248 19.68 -24.31 16.82
CA SER A 248 20.65 -23.25 16.52
C SER A 248 20.87 -22.42 17.78
N GLY A 249 21.88 -22.79 18.56
CA GLY A 249 22.38 -21.93 19.63
C GLY A 249 22.88 -20.63 19.03
N TRP A 250 22.30 -19.52 19.48
CA TRP A 250 22.84 -18.18 19.28
C TRP A 250 23.16 -17.62 20.66
N ASP A 251 24.42 -17.27 20.81
CA ASP A 251 25.07 -16.83 22.03
C ASP A 251 24.59 -15.43 22.43
N SER A 252 24.26 -15.29 23.71
CA SER A 252 23.81 -14.06 24.35
C SER A 252 25.02 -13.26 24.76
N ARG A 253 25.42 -12.24 23.99
CA ARG A 253 26.35 -11.16 24.42
C ARG A 253 26.51 -10.13 23.30
N CYS A 254 25.62 -9.14 23.25
CA CYS A 254 25.86 -7.77 22.79
C CYS A 254 24.54 -6.98 22.92
N SER A 255 24.34 -6.35 24.07
CA SER A 255 23.46 -5.17 24.16
C SER A 255 24.36 -4.01 24.59
N PRO A 256 24.59 -2.99 23.74
CA PRO A 256 25.05 -1.72 24.26
C PRO A 256 23.86 -1.07 24.98
N ALA A 257 23.98 -0.94 26.30
CA ALA A 257 23.14 -0.04 27.08
C ALA A 257 23.45 1.38 26.63
N PHE A 258 22.59 1.94 25.76
CA PHE A 258 22.58 3.37 25.50
C PHE A 258 21.67 4.04 26.55
N PRO A 259 22.10 5.18 27.13
CA PRO A 259 21.28 5.92 28.09
C PRO A 259 19.98 6.40 27.41
N SER A 260 18.86 6.11 28.06
CA SER A 260 17.51 6.41 27.60
C SER A 260 17.21 7.91 27.72
N PHE A 261 17.49 8.66 26.67
CA PHE A 261 16.67 9.81 26.33
C PHE A 261 15.38 9.27 25.68
N PRO A 262 14.18 9.82 25.98
CA PRO A 262 12.98 9.53 25.19
C PRO A 262 13.21 10.12 23.79
N ALA A 263 13.89 9.34 22.94
CA ALA A 263 14.11 9.68 21.57
C ALA A 263 12.74 9.82 20.92
N CYS A 264 12.51 11.00 20.35
CA CYS A 264 11.27 11.42 19.72
C CYS A 264 11.42 11.30 18.19
N GLY A 265 10.45 10.70 17.48
CA GLY A 265 10.64 10.33 16.07
C GLY A 265 9.35 10.15 15.27
N LYS A 266 9.49 10.09 13.94
CA LYS A 266 8.37 9.88 13.02
C LYS A 266 7.96 8.41 13.03
N LEU A 267 6.66 8.14 13.16
CA LEU A 267 6.12 6.78 13.06
C LEU A 267 6.41 6.16 11.69
N THR A 268 7.02 4.98 11.67
CA THR A 268 7.29 4.21 10.45
C THR A 268 6.59 2.86 10.41
N GLY A 269 6.23 2.31 11.57
CA GLY A 269 5.61 0.98 11.63
C GLY A 269 4.83 0.75 12.91
N ILE A 270 3.81 -0.10 12.79
CA ILE A 270 2.97 -0.58 13.88
C ILE A 270 3.05 -2.11 13.84
N SER A 271 3.28 -2.75 14.98
CA SER A 271 3.41 -4.21 15.07
C SER A 271 2.08 -4.93 14.83
N ASP A 272 2.15 -6.26 14.79
CA ASP A 272 0.96 -7.10 14.91
C ASP A 272 0.24 -6.88 16.27
N PRO A 273 -1.08 -7.09 16.32
CA PRO A 273 -1.90 -6.86 17.52
C PRO A 273 -1.64 -7.90 18.61
N ILE A 274 -1.33 -7.43 19.81
CA ILE A 274 -1.15 -8.25 21.01
C ILE A 274 -2.41 -8.13 21.88
N THR A 275 -3.22 -9.19 21.94
CA THR A 275 -4.42 -9.20 22.79
C THR A 275 -4.02 -9.44 24.25
N ILE A 276 -4.28 -8.46 25.12
CA ILE A 276 -3.95 -8.50 26.56
C ILE A 276 -5.09 -9.10 27.37
N LYS A 277 -6.31 -8.61 27.15
CA LYS A 277 -7.52 -9.09 27.85
C LYS A 277 -8.71 -9.06 26.90
N THR A 278 -9.68 -9.93 27.18
CA THR A 278 -11.02 -9.88 26.57
C THR A 278 -12.02 -9.68 27.69
N SER A 279 -12.48 -8.44 27.88
CA SER A 279 -13.35 -8.09 28.99
C SER A 279 -14.09 -6.78 28.72
N GLY A 280 -15.36 -6.73 29.13
CA GLY A 280 -16.20 -5.53 29.04
C GLY A 280 -17.14 -5.53 27.86
N SER A 281 -17.71 -4.35 27.62
CA SER A 281 -18.59 -4.10 26.49
C SER A 281 -17.81 -3.91 25.19
N ARG A 282 -18.54 -3.69 24.09
CA ARG A 282 -17.96 -3.42 22.78
C ARG A 282 -17.04 -2.19 22.76
N PHE A 283 -17.25 -1.24 23.67
CA PHE A 283 -16.57 0.05 23.69
C PHE A 283 -16.00 0.34 25.07
N GLY A 284 -14.84 0.96 25.11
CA GLY A 284 -14.21 1.37 26.35
C GLY A 284 -12.83 1.93 26.06
N SER A 285 -12.13 2.27 27.12
CA SER A 285 -10.75 2.71 27.09
C SER A 285 -9.97 2.05 28.23
N TRP A 286 -8.68 1.88 28.01
CA TRP A 286 -7.79 1.29 28.99
C TRP A 286 -6.36 1.79 28.74
N MET A 287 -5.60 1.98 29.81
CA MET A 287 -4.28 2.61 29.73
C MET A 287 -3.48 2.41 31.00
N THR A 288 -2.20 2.72 30.91
CA THR A 288 -1.29 2.93 32.04
C THR A 288 -0.92 4.40 32.10
N ASP A 289 -0.44 4.88 33.25
CA ASP A 289 0.03 6.25 33.39
C ASP A 289 1.49 6.37 32.90
N PRO A 290 1.78 7.17 31.85
CA PRO A 290 3.14 7.32 31.34
C PRO A 290 4.10 8.00 32.31
N LEU A 291 3.60 8.72 33.33
CA LEU A 291 4.41 9.33 34.39
C LEU A 291 4.46 8.51 35.68
N ALA A 292 3.91 7.29 35.68
CA ALA A 292 4.04 6.40 36.83
C ALA A 292 5.52 6.09 37.13
N PRO A 293 5.93 6.06 38.41
CA PRO A 293 7.27 5.66 38.82
C PRO A 293 7.69 4.29 38.27
N GLU A 294 8.99 4.05 38.20
CA GLU A 294 9.51 2.74 37.79
C GLU A 294 9.07 1.64 38.78
N GLY A 295 8.49 0.56 38.25
CA GLY A 295 7.88 -0.51 39.03
C GLY A 295 6.39 -0.35 39.31
N GLU A 296 5.81 0.85 39.14
CA GLU A 296 4.36 1.05 39.18
C GLU A 296 3.75 0.85 37.78
N ASN A 297 3.08 -0.29 37.60
CA ASN A 297 2.44 -0.69 36.33
C ASN A 297 0.94 -0.86 36.51
N LYS A 298 0.30 0.11 37.16
CA LYS A 298 -1.15 0.12 37.36
C LYS A 298 -1.87 0.25 36.03
N VAL A 299 -2.97 -0.47 35.88
CA VAL A 299 -3.82 -0.43 34.69
C VAL A 299 -5.15 0.19 35.05
N TRP A 300 -5.56 1.19 34.28
CA TRP A 300 -6.84 1.85 34.38
C TRP A 300 -7.75 1.33 33.29
N TYR A 301 -8.98 1.01 33.66
CA TYR A 301 -9.96 0.41 32.78
C TYR A 301 -11.32 1.11 32.92
N MET A 302 -11.85 1.58 31.79
CA MET A 302 -13.07 2.36 31.69
C MET A 302 -13.97 1.72 30.65
N ASP A 303 -14.99 0.99 31.11
CA ASP A 303 -15.95 0.34 30.22
C ASP A 303 -17.04 1.33 29.77
N SER A 304 -17.57 1.16 28.56
CA SER A 304 -18.57 2.01 27.92
C SER A 304 -18.08 3.39 27.46
N TYR A 305 -18.70 3.88 26.39
CA TYR A 305 -18.51 5.22 25.83
C TYR A 305 -19.51 6.25 26.35
N HIS A 306 -20.53 5.84 27.13
CA HIS A 306 -21.64 6.72 27.50
C HIS A 306 -22.07 6.56 28.96
N ASN A 307 -22.33 7.71 29.60
CA ASN A 307 -23.01 7.85 30.90
C ASN A 307 -22.47 6.94 32.03
N ASN A 308 -21.20 6.52 31.96
CA ASN A 308 -20.53 5.76 33.00
C ASN A 308 -19.64 6.69 33.84
N ARG A 309 -19.41 6.32 35.11
CA ARG A 309 -18.60 7.08 36.08
C ARG A 309 -17.63 6.20 36.88
N PHE A 310 -17.50 4.91 36.56
CA PHE A 310 -16.72 3.96 37.34
C PHE A 310 -15.41 3.59 36.64
N VAL A 311 -14.29 4.05 37.19
CA VAL A 311 -12.94 3.71 36.72
C VAL A 311 -12.43 2.54 37.54
N ARG A 312 -11.97 1.47 36.88
CA ARG A 312 -11.35 0.32 37.56
C ARG A 312 -9.84 0.46 37.56
N GLU A 313 -9.22 0.32 38.73
CA GLU A 313 -7.78 0.29 38.95
C GLU A 313 -7.34 -1.15 39.23
N TYR A 314 -6.41 -1.65 38.41
CA TYR A 314 -5.68 -2.89 38.66
C TYR A 314 -4.27 -2.55 39.10
N LYS A 315 -3.76 -3.25 40.14
CA LYS A 315 -2.45 -2.96 40.73
C LYS A 315 -1.29 -3.24 39.76
N SER A 316 -1.48 -4.18 38.84
CA SER A 316 -0.47 -4.57 37.85
C SER A 316 -1.10 -5.05 36.54
N MET A 317 -0.32 -5.06 35.46
CA MET A 317 -0.71 -5.70 34.20
C MET A 317 -1.02 -7.19 34.38
N ALA A 318 -0.31 -7.89 35.28
CA ALA A 318 -0.57 -9.30 35.57
C ALA A 318 -1.92 -9.52 36.25
N ASP A 319 -2.29 -8.65 37.20
CA ASP A 319 -3.61 -8.68 37.84
C ASP A 319 -4.70 -8.35 36.83
N PHE A 320 -4.46 -7.39 35.93
CA PHE A 320 -5.38 -7.06 34.86
C PHE A 320 -5.65 -8.28 33.96
N MET A 321 -4.60 -8.98 33.49
CA MET A 321 -4.73 -10.12 32.60
C MET A 321 -5.39 -11.34 33.24
N ASN A 322 -5.04 -11.66 34.49
CA ASN A 322 -5.35 -12.96 35.08
C ASN A 322 -6.45 -12.93 36.15
N THR A 323 -6.87 -11.73 36.60
CA THR A 323 -7.82 -11.59 37.70
C THR A 323 -8.89 -10.54 37.40
N ASP A 324 -9.92 -10.54 38.24
CA ASP A 324 -10.90 -9.45 38.34
C ASP A 324 -10.78 -8.72 39.68
N ASN A 325 -9.58 -8.70 40.26
CA ASN A 325 -9.30 -7.97 41.49
C ASN A 325 -8.95 -6.51 41.16
N PHE A 326 -9.94 -5.62 41.24
CA PHE A 326 -9.78 -4.19 40.97
C PHE A 326 -10.33 -3.33 42.09
N THR A 327 -9.77 -2.12 42.23
CA THR A 327 -10.37 -1.04 43.02
C THR A 327 -11.25 -0.19 42.10
N SER A 328 -12.44 0.19 42.56
CA SER A 328 -13.39 0.97 41.76
C SER A 328 -13.44 2.40 42.26
N HIS A 329 -13.07 3.35 41.40
CA HIS A 329 -13.14 4.78 41.65
C HIS A 329 -14.39 5.36 41.02
N ARG A 330 -15.17 6.13 41.79
CA ARG A 330 -16.40 6.75 41.29
C ARG A 330 -16.18 8.22 41.00
N LEU A 331 -16.24 8.59 39.73
CA LEU A 331 -16.16 9.98 39.30
C LEU A 331 -17.44 10.74 39.68
N PRO A 332 -17.33 12.04 40.01
CA PRO A 332 -18.48 12.88 40.38
C PRO A 332 -19.43 13.10 39.20
N HIS A 333 -18.90 13.12 37.98
CA HIS A 333 -19.65 13.30 36.73
C HIS A 333 -19.41 12.14 35.76
N PRO A 334 -20.39 11.80 34.90
CA PRO A 334 -20.17 10.80 33.87
C PRO A 334 -19.30 11.37 32.76
N TRP A 335 -18.65 10.47 32.02
CA TRP A 335 -17.86 10.83 30.84
C TRP A 335 -18.64 10.69 29.53
N SER A 336 -18.09 11.32 28.50
CA SER A 336 -18.52 11.28 27.11
C SER A 336 -17.44 10.64 26.25
N GLY A 337 -17.78 9.61 25.47
CA GLY A 337 -16.84 8.94 24.57
C GLY A 337 -15.84 8.03 25.30
N THR A 338 -14.73 7.75 24.63
CA THR A 338 -13.65 6.85 25.05
C THR A 338 -12.28 7.54 25.13
N GLY A 339 -12.22 8.85 24.92
CA GLY A 339 -10.99 9.63 24.95
C GLY A 339 -10.60 10.14 26.35
N GLN A 340 -10.68 9.28 27.36
CA GLN A 340 -10.16 9.58 28.70
C GLN A 340 -8.66 9.30 28.74
N VAL A 341 -7.90 10.06 29.52
CA VAL A 341 -6.48 9.76 29.77
C VAL A 341 -6.14 9.81 31.24
N VAL A 342 -5.22 8.94 31.68
CA VAL A 342 -4.60 9.04 33.01
C VAL A 342 -3.19 9.56 32.85
N TYR A 343 -2.88 10.65 33.54
CA TYR A 343 -1.60 11.34 33.44
C TYR A 343 -1.21 11.95 34.80
N ASN A 344 -0.08 11.51 35.33
CA ASN A 344 0.46 11.95 36.63
C ASN A 344 -0.54 11.76 37.79
N GLY A 345 -1.13 10.57 37.90
CA GLY A 345 -2.08 10.18 38.95
C GLY A 345 -3.47 10.79 38.84
N SER A 346 -3.71 11.68 37.86
CA SER A 346 -5.03 12.26 37.59
C SER A 346 -5.65 11.66 36.33
N ILE A 347 -6.96 11.44 36.36
CA ILE A 347 -7.75 11.18 35.14
C ILE A 347 -8.26 12.50 34.55
N TYR A 348 -8.16 12.62 33.23
CA TYR A 348 -8.70 13.69 32.43
C TYR A 348 -9.80 13.11 31.56
N PHE A 349 -10.98 13.71 31.59
CA PHE A 349 -12.12 13.21 30.83
C PHE A 349 -13.06 14.34 30.42
N ASN A 350 -13.76 14.12 29.30
CA ASN A 350 -14.85 15.00 28.89
C ASN A 350 -16.12 14.68 29.69
N LYS A 351 -16.68 15.69 30.35
CA LYS A 351 -17.95 15.60 31.07
C LYS A 351 -19.10 15.35 30.10
N TYR A 352 -19.92 14.36 30.42
CA TYR A 352 -21.09 13.95 29.63
C TYR A 352 -21.97 15.15 29.20
N GLN A 353 -22.34 15.16 27.91
CA GLN A 353 -23.16 16.21 27.27
C GLN A 353 -22.58 17.62 27.40
N SER A 354 -21.26 17.75 27.42
CA SER A 354 -20.60 19.06 27.43
C SER A 354 -19.28 19.02 26.66
N HIS A 355 -18.67 20.20 26.51
CA HIS A 355 -17.31 20.37 26.02
C HIS A 355 -16.35 20.74 27.16
N ILE A 356 -16.66 20.26 28.38
CA ILE A 356 -15.92 20.58 29.60
C ILE A 356 -15.00 19.41 29.93
N ILE A 357 -13.70 19.69 30.04
CA ILE A 357 -12.69 18.75 30.52
C ILE A 357 -12.55 18.89 32.04
N ILE A 358 -12.49 17.75 32.71
CA ILE A 358 -12.29 17.64 34.15
C ILE A 358 -11.00 16.88 34.40
N ARG A 359 -10.13 17.46 35.24
CA ARG A 359 -9.01 16.78 35.88
C ARG A 359 -9.45 16.35 37.28
N PHE A 360 -9.44 15.04 37.50
CA PHE A 360 -9.81 14.42 38.77
C PHE A 360 -8.62 13.62 39.31
N ASP A 361 -8.27 13.85 40.57
CA ASP A 361 -7.20 13.13 41.22
C ASP A 361 -7.71 11.78 41.76
N LEU A 362 -7.13 10.68 41.28
CA LEU A 362 -7.60 9.33 41.63
C LEU A 362 -7.18 8.91 43.05
N LYS A 363 -6.18 9.59 43.63
CA LYS A 363 -5.69 9.29 44.98
C LYS A 363 -6.53 9.96 46.07
N THR A 364 -6.84 11.25 45.90
CA THR A 364 -7.66 12.01 46.86
C THR A 364 -9.14 11.98 46.54
N GLU A 365 -9.52 11.46 45.37
CA GLU A 365 -10.89 11.44 44.85
C GLU A 365 -11.54 12.83 44.74
N THR A 366 -10.75 13.84 44.35
CA THR A 366 -11.20 15.24 44.23
C THR A 366 -11.07 15.79 42.81
N ILE A 367 -11.97 16.71 42.45
CA ILE A 367 -11.82 17.50 41.23
C ILE A 367 -10.76 18.56 41.48
N LEU A 368 -9.64 18.47 40.75
CA LEU A 368 -8.57 19.46 40.81
C LEU A 368 -8.84 20.65 39.90
N LYS A 369 -9.35 20.38 38.68
CA LYS A 369 -9.62 21.44 37.70
C LYS A 369 -10.74 21.06 36.74
N THR A 370 -11.47 22.08 36.31
CA THR A 370 -12.51 21.99 35.28
C THR A 370 -12.34 23.14 34.31
N ARG A 371 -12.44 22.88 33.01
CA ARG A 371 -12.34 23.92 31.96
C ARG A 371 -13.11 23.55 30.69
N SER A 372 -13.77 24.54 30.09
CA SER A 372 -14.34 24.40 28.74
C SER A 372 -13.25 24.42 27.67
N LEU A 373 -13.43 23.60 26.64
CA LEU A 373 -12.73 23.75 25.37
C LEU A 373 -13.50 24.68 24.45
N ASP A 374 -12.85 25.77 24.05
CA ASP A 374 -13.50 26.82 23.27
C ASP A 374 -14.00 26.28 21.93
N TYR A 375 -15.29 26.50 21.68
CA TYR A 375 -16.00 26.13 20.44
C TYR A 375 -16.01 24.64 20.07
N ALA A 376 -15.54 23.76 20.95
CA ALA A 376 -15.55 22.33 20.71
C ALA A 376 -16.99 21.82 20.61
N GLY A 377 -17.29 21.09 19.54
CA GLY A 377 -18.57 20.38 19.45
C GLY A 377 -18.61 19.24 20.47
N TYR A 378 -19.82 18.91 20.90
CA TYR A 378 -20.08 17.86 21.87
C TYR A 378 -21.46 17.25 21.61
N ASN A 379 -21.75 16.13 22.27
CA ASN A 379 -23.03 15.43 22.17
C ASN A 379 -23.30 14.87 20.76
N ASN A 380 -22.35 14.12 20.20
CA ASN A 380 -22.38 13.53 18.85
C ASN A 380 -22.46 14.56 17.71
N MET A 381 -21.92 15.76 17.93
CA MET A 381 -21.84 16.80 16.88
C MET A 381 -20.69 16.52 15.92
N TYR A 382 -19.50 16.18 16.42
CA TYR A 382 -18.31 15.92 15.61
C TYR A 382 -17.57 14.66 16.11
N HIS A 383 -18.30 13.55 16.20
CA HIS A 383 -17.74 12.25 16.55
C HIS A 383 -16.77 11.69 15.48
N TYR A 384 -15.94 10.70 15.85
CA TYR A 384 -15.23 9.84 14.89
C TYR A 384 -16.19 9.00 14.06
N ALA A 385 -15.72 8.35 13.00
CA ALA A 385 -16.55 7.58 12.06
C ALA A 385 -17.44 6.50 12.71
N TRP A 386 -17.06 5.97 13.87
CA TRP A 386 -17.85 4.99 14.62
C TRP A 386 -18.93 5.60 15.56
N GLY A 387 -18.92 6.91 15.77
CA GLY A 387 -19.90 7.60 16.62
C GLY A 387 -19.53 7.58 18.11
N GLY A 388 -20.53 7.33 18.96
CA GLY A 388 -20.35 7.03 20.38
C GLY A 388 -19.78 8.16 21.25
N HIS A 389 -20.21 9.40 20.99
CA HIS A 389 -19.84 10.60 21.76
C HIS A 389 -18.34 10.88 21.82
N SER A 390 -17.60 10.40 20.82
CA SER A 390 -16.15 10.62 20.62
C SER A 390 -15.84 12.01 20.04
N ASP A 391 -16.59 13.04 20.45
CA ASP A 391 -16.43 14.40 19.93
C ASP A 391 -15.09 15.02 20.33
N ILE A 392 -14.69 14.75 21.58
CA ILE A 392 -13.45 15.24 22.18
C ILE A 392 -12.66 14.03 22.65
N ASP A 393 -11.40 14.02 22.26
CA ASP A 393 -10.47 12.93 22.48
C ASP A 393 -9.20 13.48 23.14
N LEU A 394 -8.89 13.04 24.35
CA LEU A 394 -7.70 13.48 25.06
C LEU A 394 -6.58 12.48 24.82
N MET A 395 -5.35 12.96 24.69
CA MET A 395 -4.20 12.11 24.43
C MET A 395 -2.94 12.67 25.06
N VAL A 396 -1.95 11.80 25.27
CA VAL A 396 -0.67 12.14 25.88
C VAL A 396 0.46 11.68 24.96
N ASP A 397 1.47 12.51 24.84
CA ASP A 397 2.73 12.18 24.16
C ASP A 397 3.92 12.67 25.00
N GLU A 398 5.13 12.65 24.42
CA GLU A 398 6.36 13.15 25.02
C GLU A 398 6.29 14.66 25.36
N ASN A 399 5.45 15.42 24.66
CA ASN A 399 5.30 16.86 24.81
C ASN A 399 4.21 17.28 25.79
N GLY A 400 3.39 16.34 26.28
CA GLY A 400 2.40 16.56 27.33
C GLY A 400 0.97 16.15 26.94
N LEU A 401 -0.01 16.92 27.43
CA LEU A 401 -1.43 16.65 27.27
C LEU A 401 -1.99 17.39 26.05
N TRP A 402 -2.84 16.70 25.28
CA TRP A 402 -3.48 17.23 24.08
C TRP A 402 -4.97 16.93 24.08
N ALA A 403 -5.72 17.78 23.38
CA ALA A 403 -7.11 17.54 23.03
C ALA A 403 -7.29 17.59 21.52
N VAL A 404 -7.93 16.57 20.98
CA VAL A 404 -8.34 16.46 19.58
C VAL A 404 -9.85 16.50 19.52
N TYR A 405 -10.37 17.51 18.83
CA TYR A 405 -11.79 17.78 18.72
C TYR A 405 -12.08 18.41 17.36
N ALA A 406 -13.31 18.89 17.15
CA ALA A 406 -13.63 19.67 15.97
C ALA A 406 -14.58 20.81 16.34
N THR A 407 -14.57 21.85 15.51
CA THR A 407 -15.35 23.07 15.71
C THR A 407 -16.14 23.40 14.46
N ASN A 408 -17.20 24.19 14.62
CA ASN A 408 -17.96 24.68 13.47
C ASN A 408 -17.14 25.65 12.62
N GLN A 409 -16.28 26.44 13.25
CA GLN A 409 -15.39 27.39 12.59
C GLN A 409 -14.40 26.71 11.66
N ASN A 410 -13.91 25.51 12.02
CA ASN A 410 -13.05 24.70 11.16
C ASN A 410 -13.84 23.71 10.29
N ALA A 411 -15.13 23.97 10.03
CA ALA A 411 -16.00 23.15 9.19
C ALA A 411 -16.08 21.67 9.59
N GLY A 412 -15.94 21.34 10.88
CA GLY A 412 -15.94 19.96 11.37
C GLY A 412 -14.65 19.17 11.10
N ASN A 413 -13.60 19.82 10.59
CA ASN A 413 -12.26 19.25 10.51
C ASN A 413 -11.60 19.21 11.90
N ILE A 414 -10.68 18.26 12.06
CA ILE A 414 -9.95 18.05 13.30
C ILE A 414 -9.20 19.34 13.70
N VAL A 415 -9.32 19.69 14.97
CA VAL A 415 -8.60 20.75 15.66
C VAL A 415 -7.81 20.09 16.79
N ILE A 416 -6.53 20.43 16.88
CA ILE A 416 -5.62 19.94 17.91
C ILE A 416 -5.34 21.10 18.85
N SER A 417 -5.45 20.90 20.16
CA SER A 417 -5.02 21.89 21.16
C SER A 417 -4.08 21.25 22.16
N LYS A 418 -2.91 21.87 22.37
CA LYS A 418 -2.00 21.51 23.45
C LYS A 418 -2.53 22.09 24.75
N LEU A 419 -2.73 21.24 25.74
CA LEU A 419 -3.29 21.64 27.03
C LEU A 419 -2.20 21.70 28.10
N ASP A 420 -2.27 22.71 28.95
CA ASP A 420 -1.55 22.69 30.21
C ASP A 420 -2.20 21.68 31.17
N PRO A 421 -1.48 20.66 31.67
CA PRO A 421 -2.07 19.60 32.48
C PRO A 421 -2.57 20.08 33.85
N ASN A 422 -2.11 21.24 34.33
CA ASN A 422 -2.50 21.79 35.63
C ASN A 422 -3.74 22.67 35.55
N THR A 423 -3.78 23.55 34.56
CA THR A 423 -4.78 24.59 34.40
C THR A 423 -5.85 24.24 33.36
N LEU A 424 -5.62 23.19 32.56
CA LEU A 424 -6.40 22.77 31.39
C LEU A 424 -6.51 23.86 30.32
N GLN A 425 -5.60 24.83 30.33
CA GLN A 425 -5.56 25.91 29.35
C GLN A 425 -5.11 25.40 27.99
N SER A 426 -5.81 25.80 26.93
CA SER A 426 -5.23 25.71 25.59
C SER A 426 -4.02 26.64 25.51
N LEU A 427 -2.83 26.06 25.39
CA LEU A 427 -1.57 26.77 25.19
C LEU A 427 -1.41 27.18 23.73
N GLN A 428 -1.76 26.28 22.82
CA GLN A 428 -1.70 26.49 21.38
C GLN A 428 -2.70 25.57 20.69
N THR A 429 -3.27 26.04 19.57
CA THR A 429 -4.29 25.34 18.80
C THR A 429 -3.92 25.33 17.32
N TRP A 430 -4.14 24.21 16.65
CA TRP A 430 -3.89 24.00 15.23
C TRP A 430 -5.15 23.49 14.54
N ASN A 431 -5.48 24.11 13.40
CA ASN A 431 -6.58 23.68 12.55
C ASN A 431 -6.03 22.76 11.45
N THR A 432 -6.58 21.55 11.37
CA THR A 432 -6.24 20.59 10.30
C THR A 432 -7.29 20.65 9.19
N SER A 433 -7.00 19.96 8.08
CA SER A 433 -7.89 19.80 6.93
C SER A 433 -8.60 18.44 6.88
N TYR A 434 -8.47 17.61 7.92
CA TYR A 434 -9.04 16.26 7.93
C TYR A 434 -10.39 16.22 8.65
N PRO A 435 -11.50 15.79 8.00
CA PRO A 435 -12.82 15.73 8.62
C PRO A 435 -12.86 14.73 9.79
N LYS A 436 -13.25 15.16 11.00
CA LYS A 436 -13.25 14.26 12.17
C LYS A 436 -14.19 13.07 12.01
N ARG A 437 -15.33 13.28 11.34
CA ARG A 437 -16.31 12.20 11.03
C ARG A 437 -15.80 11.16 10.04
N SER A 438 -14.74 11.45 9.30
CA SER A 438 -14.09 10.50 8.38
C SER A 438 -12.93 9.75 9.03
N ALA A 439 -12.44 10.22 10.18
CA ALA A 439 -11.38 9.58 10.93
C ALA A 439 -11.92 8.37 11.70
N GLY A 440 -11.20 7.25 11.66
CA GLY A 440 -11.50 6.08 12.49
C GLY A 440 -11.21 6.36 13.97
N GLU A 441 -9.96 6.70 14.22
CA GLU A 441 -9.37 7.13 15.49
C GLU A 441 -8.15 8.01 15.18
N ALA A 442 -7.62 8.70 16.19
CA ALA A 442 -6.38 9.45 16.07
C ALA A 442 -5.53 9.34 17.33
N PHE A 443 -4.22 9.54 17.19
CA PHE A 443 -3.28 9.57 18.30
C PHE A 443 -2.14 10.54 17.99
N ILE A 444 -1.46 11.06 19.01
CA ILE A 444 -0.30 11.94 18.84
C ILE A 444 0.96 11.22 19.33
N ILE A 445 2.01 11.31 18.54
CA ILE A 445 3.38 10.94 18.92
C ILE A 445 4.24 12.14 18.61
N CYS A 446 5.06 12.62 19.54
CA CYS A 446 6.04 13.67 19.24
C CYS A 446 5.45 14.95 18.63
N GLY A 447 4.24 15.35 19.04
CA GLY A 447 3.53 16.51 18.50
C GLY A 447 3.06 16.32 17.05
N THR A 448 3.07 15.10 16.53
CA THR A 448 2.49 14.76 15.23
C THR A 448 1.20 13.97 15.44
N LEU A 449 0.09 14.50 14.95
CA LEU A 449 -1.20 13.80 14.95
C LEU A 449 -1.21 12.78 13.82
N TYR A 450 -1.51 11.53 14.15
CA TYR A 450 -1.74 10.44 13.22
C TYR A 450 -3.20 10.04 13.23
N VAL A 451 -3.79 9.87 12.05
CA VAL A 451 -5.23 9.60 11.90
C VAL A 451 -5.43 8.35 11.04
N THR A 452 -6.30 7.46 11.50
CA THR A 452 -6.70 6.27 10.74
C THR A 452 -7.82 6.59 9.76
N ASN A 453 -7.80 5.95 8.59
CA ASN A 453 -8.81 6.15 7.53
C ASN A 453 -10.19 5.53 7.85
N GLY A 454 -10.32 4.81 8.96
CA GLY A 454 -11.53 4.11 9.34
C GLY A 454 -11.33 3.29 10.62
N TYR A 455 -12.42 2.79 11.18
CA TYR A 455 -12.45 2.04 12.44
C TYR A 455 -12.64 0.52 12.25
N SER A 456 -12.88 0.09 11.00
CA SER A 456 -13.24 -1.27 10.60
C SER A 456 -12.25 -1.87 9.60
N GLY A 457 -12.53 -3.05 9.04
CA GLY A 457 -11.58 -3.80 8.18
C GLY A 457 -10.91 -2.93 7.10
N GLY A 458 -9.61 -3.15 6.87
CA GLY A 458 -8.81 -2.32 5.96
C GLY A 458 -8.34 -0.98 6.57
N THR A 459 -8.38 -0.86 7.90
CA THR A 459 -7.81 0.30 8.62
C THR A 459 -6.33 0.45 8.29
N LYS A 460 -5.89 1.69 8.08
CA LYS A 460 -4.49 2.11 8.00
C LYS A 460 -4.34 3.51 8.56
N VAL A 461 -3.14 3.86 9.02
CA VAL A 461 -2.83 5.25 9.34
C VAL A 461 -2.57 5.96 8.02
N HIS A 462 -3.42 6.93 7.69
CA HIS A 462 -3.47 7.53 6.35
C HIS A 462 -3.09 9.01 6.33
N TYR A 463 -3.13 9.68 7.48
CA TYR A 463 -2.88 11.11 7.56
C TYR A 463 -2.01 11.41 8.76
N ALA A 464 -1.01 12.28 8.56
CA ALA A 464 -0.17 12.81 9.61
C ALA A 464 -0.16 14.34 9.54
N TYR A 465 -0.32 15.01 10.69
CA TYR A 465 -0.23 16.46 10.82
C TYR A 465 0.85 16.82 11.84
N GLN A 466 1.91 17.49 11.38
CA GLN A 466 3.02 17.92 12.22
C GLN A 466 2.73 19.29 12.80
N THR A 467 2.57 19.40 14.13
CA THR A 467 2.22 20.68 14.79
C THR A 467 3.36 21.71 14.70
N ASN A 468 4.62 21.27 14.76
CA ASN A 468 5.79 22.16 14.68
C ASN A 468 5.87 22.89 13.34
N ALA A 469 5.64 22.19 12.23
CA ALA A 469 5.66 22.76 10.88
C ALA A 469 4.28 23.30 10.45
N SER A 470 3.21 22.95 11.17
CA SER A 470 1.81 23.21 10.78
C SER A 470 1.48 22.67 9.37
N THR A 471 2.11 21.57 8.99
CA THR A 471 1.95 20.91 7.68
C THR A 471 1.41 19.50 7.85
N TYR A 472 0.71 19.01 6.84
CA TYR A 472 0.22 17.64 6.79
C TYR A 472 0.82 16.84 5.64
N GLU A 473 0.79 15.53 5.78
CA GLU A 473 1.17 14.57 4.75
C GLU A 473 0.19 13.38 4.77
N TYR A 474 -0.08 12.83 3.59
CA TYR A 474 -0.75 11.54 3.48
C TYR A 474 0.30 10.44 3.56
N ILE A 475 0.03 9.45 4.40
CA ILE A 475 0.92 8.32 4.67
C ILE A 475 0.16 7.01 4.45
N ASP A 476 0.90 5.90 4.41
CA ASP A 476 0.29 4.58 4.28
C ASP A 476 1.01 3.60 5.21
N ILE A 477 0.69 3.71 6.51
CA ILE A 477 1.23 2.78 7.52
C ILE A 477 0.20 1.68 7.74
N PRO A 478 0.54 0.41 7.43
CA PRO A 478 -0.35 -0.71 7.66
C PRO A 478 -0.77 -0.80 9.14
N PHE A 479 -2.07 -1.04 9.38
CA PHE A 479 -2.61 -1.20 10.72
C PHE A 479 -3.54 -2.42 10.76
N GLN A 480 -3.14 -3.48 11.47
CA GLN A 480 -3.93 -4.70 11.50
C GLN A 480 -5.05 -4.64 12.55
N ASN A 481 -6.23 -4.23 12.11
CA ASN A 481 -7.44 -4.23 12.92
C ASN A 481 -8.03 -5.64 13.10
N LYS A 482 -7.57 -6.39 14.10
CA LYS A 482 -7.92 -7.81 14.32
C LYS A 482 -9.41 -8.10 14.56
N TYR A 483 -10.14 -7.20 15.25
CA TYR A 483 -11.55 -7.41 15.62
C TYR A 483 -12.51 -6.42 14.96
N SER A 484 -12.06 -5.74 13.91
CA SER A 484 -12.87 -4.93 12.98
C SER A 484 -13.64 -3.76 13.59
N HIS A 485 -13.44 -3.41 14.86
CA HIS A 485 -14.15 -2.28 15.47
C HIS A 485 -13.35 -1.61 16.60
N ILE A 486 -12.47 -0.70 16.21
CA ILE A 486 -11.69 0.12 17.15
C ILE A 486 -12.60 1.20 17.74
N SER A 487 -12.54 1.38 19.05
CA SER A 487 -13.25 2.45 19.77
C SER A 487 -12.34 3.34 20.61
N MET A 488 -11.05 3.04 20.64
CA MET A 488 -10.02 3.79 21.37
C MET A 488 -8.68 3.37 20.77
N LEU A 489 -7.79 4.34 20.57
CA LEU A 489 -6.42 4.12 20.09
C LEU A 489 -5.51 5.23 20.63
N ASP A 490 -4.89 5.01 21.79
CA ASP A 490 -4.07 6.03 22.45
C ASP A 490 -2.61 5.62 22.50
N TYR A 491 -1.72 6.59 22.34
CA TYR A 491 -0.29 6.38 22.49
C TYR A 491 0.15 6.50 23.96
N ASN A 492 1.02 5.60 24.38
CA ASN A 492 1.73 5.72 25.65
C ASN A 492 3.23 5.94 25.39
N PRO A 493 3.79 7.13 25.74
CA PRO A 493 5.20 7.43 25.51
C PRO A 493 6.16 6.64 26.39
N LYS A 494 5.73 6.17 27.58
CA LYS A 494 6.55 5.32 28.47
C LYS A 494 6.76 3.94 27.87
N ASP A 495 5.69 3.35 27.36
CA ASP A 495 5.71 1.97 26.81
C ASP A 495 6.08 1.94 25.32
N ARG A 496 6.04 3.09 24.63
CA ARG A 496 6.15 3.22 23.17
C ARG A 496 5.21 2.24 22.46
N ALA A 497 3.96 2.24 22.89
CA ALA A 497 2.92 1.37 22.38
C ALA A 497 1.60 2.12 22.24
N LEU A 498 0.79 1.69 21.28
CA LEU A 498 -0.60 2.10 21.13
C LEU A 498 -1.49 1.15 21.92
N TYR A 499 -2.27 1.71 22.83
CA TYR A 499 -3.32 1.05 23.58
C TYR A 499 -4.61 1.16 22.78
N ALA A 500 -5.24 0.04 22.48
CA ALA A 500 -6.47 0.02 21.70
C ALA A 500 -7.56 -0.79 22.38
N TRP A 501 -8.80 -0.32 22.25
CA TRP A 501 -9.99 -1.10 22.54
C TRP A 501 -10.67 -1.49 21.24
N ASN A 502 -10.84 -2.79 21.02
CA ASN A 502 -11.38 -3.31 19.78
C ASN A 502 -12.46 -4.36 20.06
N ASN A 503 -13.72 -3.97 19.94
CA ASN A 503 -14.88 -4.84 20.15
C ASN A 503 -14.86 -5.66 21.47
N GLY A 504 -14.42 -5.06 22.59
CA GLY A 504 -14.31 -5.72 23.89
C GLY A 504 -12.97 -6.42 24.16
N HIS A 505 -12.02 -6.29 23.24
CA HIS A 505 -10.64 -6.76 23.40
C HIS A 505 -9.69 -5.59 23.66
N GLN A 506 -8.87 -5.71 24.70
CA GLN A 506 -7.80 -4.79 25.02
C GLN A 506 -6.52 -5.24 24.31
N ILE A 507 -5.97 -4.37 23.45
CA ILE A 507 -4.92 -4.72 22.50
C ILE A 507 -3.79 -3.72 22.57
N LEU A 508 -2.55 -4.22 22.54
CA LEU A 508 -1.37 -3.39 22.35
C LEU A 508 -0.80 -3.54 20.93
N TYR A 509 -0.28 -2.44 20.43
CA TYR A 509 0.57 -2.40 19.25
C TYR A 509 1.87 -1.69 19.58
N ASN A 510 3.01 -2.34 19.39
CA ASN A 510 4.30 -1.68 19.53
C ASN A 510 4.52 -0.74 18.36
N VAL A 511 5.07 0.45 18.62
CA VAL A 511 5.40 1.41 17.55
C VAL A 511 6.88 1.39 17.22
N THR A 512 7.20 1.56 15.94
CA THR A 512 8.55 1.80 15.46
C THR A 512 8.67 3.26 15.02
N LEU A 513 9.62 3.97 15.61
CA LEU A 513 9.88 5.38 15.34
C LEU A 513 11.23 5.54 14.62
N PHE A 514 11.29 6.46 13.67
CA PHE A 514 12.52 6.88 13.02
C PHE A 514 13.00 8.19 13.61
N HIS A 515 14.20 8.17 14.19
CA HIS A 515 14.88 9.35 14.74
C HIS A 515 15.82 9.94 13.71
N VAL A 516 15.59 11.21 13.34
CA VAL A 516 16.58 11.97 12.57
C VAL A 516 17.48 12.69 13.58
N ILE A 517 18.68 12.15 13.81
CA ILE A 517 19.71 12.89 14.53
C ILE A 517 20.20 13.98 13.56
N ARG A 518 19.91 15.26 13.86
CA ARG A 518 20.53 16.37 13.13
C ARG A 518 21.97 16.49 13.61
N SER A 519 22.90 16.66 12.67
CA SER A 519 24.35 16.75 12.91
C SER A 519 24.78 17.91 13.80
N ASP A 520 23.86 18.81 14.15
CA ASP A 520 24.15 20.00 14.95
C ASP A 520 24.06 19.73 16.47
N GLU A 521 23.69 18.51 16.87
CA GLU A 521 23.64 18.03 18.27
C GLU A 521 24.64 16.88 18.54
N LEU A 522 25.59 16.67 17.61
CA LEU A 522 26.79 15.83 17.76
C LEU A 522 28.02 16.73 17.86
#